data_AF-A0A496YY61-F1
#
_entry.id   AF-A0A496YY61-F1
#
_cell.length_a   1.000
_cell.length_b   1.000
_cell.length_c   1.000
_cell.angle_alpha   90.00
_cell.angle_beta   90.00
_cell.angle_gamma   90.00
#
_symmetry.space_group_name_H-M   'P 1'
#
loop_
_entity.id
_entity.type
_entity.pdbx_description
1 polymer ?
#
loop_
_entity_poly.entity_id
_entity_poly.type
_entity_poly.pdbx_seq_one_letter_code
_entity_poly.pdbx_strand_id
1 'polypeptide(L)'
;MGGNMVSLKLIATLTDTSGNPLPSRTIEFYRSTDGVNYTLIGIAITDSNGQASLIDEVTEPGRYYYKARFPGDELYEASEATATYEYAVPAAKPIWQQPWFWLLLFILFILLFAGGGGGGAGGTPGATTRRVA
;
A
#
# COMPACT_ATOMS: atom_id res chain seq x y z
N MET A 1 9.86 15.68 2.72
CA MET A 1 8.59 15.07 2.24
C MET A 1 8.94 13.84 1.43
N GLY A 2 9.06 12.69 2.06
CA GLY A 2 9.18 11.41 1.35
C GLY A 2 7.77 10.91 1.09
N GLY A 3 7.17 11.31 -0.04
CA GLY A 3 5.92 10.72 -0.49
C GLY A 3 6.16 9.24 -0.76
N ASN A 4 5.28 8.37 -0.29
CA ASN A 4 5.33 6.96 -0.67
C ASN A 4 5.14 6.87 -2.19
N MET A 5 6.17 6.42 -2.90
CA MET A 5 6.14 6.16 -4.33
C MET A 5 5.70 4.72 -4.55
N VAL A 6 4.76 4.52 -5.48
CA VAL A 6 4.35 3.20 -5.95
C VAL A 6 4.92 3.00 -7.36
N SER A 7 5.59 1.88 -7.58
CA SER A 7 6.06 1.45 -8.90
C SER A 7 5.08 0.43 -9.48
N LEU A 8 4.44 0.77 -10.59
CA LEU A 8 3.45 -0.06 -11.26
C LEU A 8 4.05 -0.65 -12.52
N LYS A 9 4.01 -1.97 -12.65
CA LYS A 9 4.37 -2.67 -13.89
C LYS A 9 3.12 -2.87 -14.74
N LEU A 10 3.00 -2.08 -15.81
CA LEU A 10 1.97 -2.22 -16.83
C LEU A 10 2.39 -3.30 -17.81
N ILE A 11 1.47 -4.22 -18.13
CA ILE A 11 1.70 -5.29 -19.09
C ILE A 11 0.51 -5.29 -20.07
N ALA A 12 0.82 -5.18 -21.36
CA ALA A 12 -0.13 -5.32 -22.44
C ALA A 12 0.18 -6.60 -23.21
N THR A 13 -0.84 -7.39 -23.54
CA THR A 13 -0.72 -8.60 -24.34
C THR A 13 -1.46 -8.38 -25.65
N LEU A 14 -0.75 -8.55 -26.77
CA LEU A 14 -1.31 -8.42 -28.11
C LEU A 14 -1.35 -9.80 -28.79
N THR A 15 -2.55 -10.17 -29.24
CA THR A 15 -2.81 -11.42 -29.97
C THR A 15 -3.64 -11.17 -31.22
N ASP A 16 -3.56 -12.07 -32.19
CA ASP A 16 -4.53 -12.11 -33.29
C ASP A 16 -5.90 -12.66 -32.84
N THR A 17 -6.84 -12.73 -33.79
CA THR A 17 -8.19 -13.27 -33.55
C THR A 17 -8.22 -14.76 -33.20
N SER A 18 -7.16 -15.49 -33.51
CA SER A 18 -6.99 -16.91 -33.20
C SER A 18 -6.27 -17.12 -31.86
N GLY A 19 -5.88 -16.04 -31.17
CA GLY A 19 -5.14 -16.08 -29.91
C GLY A 19 -3.62 -16.27 -30.07
N ASN A 20 -3.07 -16.19 -31.28
CA ASN A 20 -1.63 -16.26 -31.47
C ASN A 20 -0.97 -14.95 -31.03
N PRO A 21 0.15 -14.99 -30.29
CA PRO A 21 0.85 -13.78 -29.88
C PRO A 21 1.41 -13.03 -31.08
N LEU A 22 1.37 -11.70 -31.02
CA LEU A 22 1.92 -10.83 -32.06
C LEU A 22 3.21 -10.15 -31.56
N PRO A 23 4.40 -10.72 -31.87
CA PRO A 23 5.67 -10.14 -31.48
C PRO A 23 6.05 -8.94 -32.35
N SER A 24 7.00 -8.14 -31.85
CA SER A 24 7.62 -7.02 -32.57
C SER A 24 6.64 -5.93 -33.02
N ARG A 25 5.53 -5.74 -32.28
CA ARG A 25 4.54 -4.68 -32.52
C ARG A 25 4.68 -3.57 -31.50
N THR A 26 4.42 -2.34 -31.94
CA THR A 26 4.54 -1.15 -31.10
C THR A 26 3.26 -0.95 -30.29
N ILE A 27 3.39 -0.86 -28.96
CA ILE A 27 2.30 -0.53 -28.03
C ILE A 27 2.58 0.82 -27.38
N GLU A 28 1.59 1.70 -27.47
CA GLU A 28 1.56 3.00 -26.81
C GLU A 28 0.85 2.88 -25.47
N PHE A 29 1.50 3.30 -24.38
CA PHE A 29 0.90 3.32 -23.04
C PHE A 29 0.53 4.75 -22.67
N TYR A 30 -0.70 4.94 -22.22
CA TYR A 30 -1.25 6.20 -21.80
C TYR A 30 -1.75 6.13 -20.35
N ARG A 31 -1.77 7.29 -19.70
CA ARG A 31 -2.32 7.49 -18.36
C ARG A 31 -3.24 8.70 -18.33
N SER A 32 -4.28 8.63 -17.50
CA SER A 32 -5.22 9.70 -17.21
C SER A 32 -5.58 9.69 -15.72
N THR A 33 -5.89 10.85 -15.15
CA THR A 33 -6.42 11.00 -13.78
C THR A 33 -7.91 11.33 -13.75
N ASP A 34 -8.50 11.71 -14.89
CA ASP A 34 -9.92 12.06 -15.04
C ASP A 34 -10.72 11.04 -15.87
N GLY A 35 -10.03 10.07 -16.48
CA GLY A 35 -10.62 9.05 -17.36
C GLY A 35 -11.00 9.56 -18.75
N VAL A 36 -10.67 10.81 -19.09
CA VAL A 36 -11.04 11.47 -20.35
C VAL A 36 -9.80 11.91 -21.11
N ASN A 37 -8.90 12.62 -20.45
CA ASN A 37 -7.68 13.15 -21.04
C ASN A 37 -6.53 12.18 -20.78
N TYR A 38 -6.10 11.50 -21.84
CA TYR A 38 -5.01 10.52 -21.79
C TYR A 38 -3.70 11.10 -22.30
N THR A 39 -2.65 10.99 -21.50
CA THR A 39 -1.29 11.41 -21.83
C THR A 39 -0.43 10.19 -22.11
N LEU A 40 0.34 10.22 -23.21
CA LEU A 40 1.30 9.16 -23.53
C LEU A 40 2.41 9.16 -22.46
N ILE A 41 2.60 8.03 -21.80
CA ILE A 41 3.62 7.83 -20.76
C ILE A 41 4.79 6.98 -21.24
N GLY A 42 4.63 6.24 -22.33
CA GLY A 42 5.72 5.47 -22.92
C GLY A 42 5.29 4.59 -24.08
N ILE A 43 6.28 4.00 -24.74
CA ILE A 43 6.11 3.07 -25.85
C ILE A 43 6.95 1.83 -25.54
N ALA A 44 6.41 0.65 -25.80
CA ALA A 44 7.15 -0.59 -25.72
C ALA A 44 6.81 -1.52 -26.89
N ILE A 45 7.74 -2.42 -27.22
CA ILE A 45 7.60 -3.40 -28.30
C ILE A 45 7.22 -4.74 -27.70
N THR A 46 6.28 -5.45 -28.33
CA THR A 46 5.87 -6.78 -27.88
C THR A 46 6.99 -7.81 -28.06
N ASP A 47 7.20 -8.66 -27.05
CA ASP A 47 8.14 -9.78 -27.08
C ASP A 47 7.57 -11.00 -27.84
N SER A 48 8.29 -12.13 -27.82
CA SER A 48 7.86 -13.39 -28.45
C SER A 48 6.51 -13.94 -27.93
N ASN A 49 6.08 -13.50 -26.75
CA ASN A 49 4.80 -13.87 -26.13
C ASN A 49 3.71 -12.82 -26.40
N GLY A 50 3.97 -11.85 -27.28
CA GLY A 50 3.05 -10.75 -27.57
C GLY A 50 2.95 -9.74 -26.43
N GLN A 51 3.88 -9.74 -25.47
CA GLN A 51 3.81 -8.87 -24.29
C GLN A 51 4.70 -7.64 -24.42
N ALA A 52 4.12 -6.47 -24.18
CA ALA A 52 4.84 -5.20 -24.00
C ALA A 52 4.69 -4.75 -22.55
N SER A 53 5.75 -4.19 -21.96
CA SER A 53 5.70 -3.73 -20.56
C SER A 53 6.33 -2.35 -20.36
N LEU A 54 5.74 -1.59 -19.44
CA LEU A 54 6.18 -0.26 -19.04
C LEU A 54 6.10 -0.14 -17.52
N ILE A 55 7.04 0.55 -16.91
CA ILE A 55 6.97 0.91 -15.48
C ILE A 55 6.46 2.35 -15.38
N ASP A 56 5.42 2.55 -14.58
CA ASP A 56 4.93 3.87 -14.20
C ASP A 56 5.16 4.11 -12.71
N GLU A 57 5.70 5.28 -12.36
CA GLU A 57 5.91 5.69 -10.98
C GLU A 57 4.83 6.67 -10.55
N VAL A 58 4.08 6.30 -9.52
CA VAL A 58 2.97 7.08 -8.99
C VAL A 58 3.33 7.58 -7.60
N THR A 59 3.34 8.89 -7.42
CA THR A 59 3.75 9.55 -6.17
C THR A 59 2.57 10.14 -5.38
N GLU A 60 1.41 10.30 -6.02
CA GLU A 60 0.25 10.95 -5.44
C GLU A 60 -0.91 9.94 -5.30
N PRO A 61 -1.54 9.85 -4.11
CA PRO A 61 -2.77 9.08 -3.97
C PRO A 61 -3.86 9.59 -4.90
N GLY A 62 -4.61 8.68 -5.49
CA GLY A 62 -5.64 9.02 -6.46
C GLY A 62 -6.04 7.83 -7.33
N ARG A 63 -6.97 8.10 -8.24
CA ARG A 63 -7.42 7.14 -9.25
C ARG A 63 -6.71 7.42 -10.56
N TYR A 64 -6.14 6.38 -11.13
CA TYR A 64 -5.40 6.41 -12.38
C TYR A 64 -6.05 5.47 -13.39
N TYR A 65 -6.22 5.94 -14.60
CA TYR A 65 -6.72 5.20 -15.74
C TYR A 65 -5.57 4.97 -16.70
N TYR A 66 -5.30 3.71 -17.01
CA TYR A 66 -4.28 3.31 -17.97
C TYR A 66 -4.92 2.83 -19.25
N LYS A 67 -4.26 3.09 -20.37
CA LYS A 67 -4.66 2.61 -21.68
C LYS A 67 -3.45 2.13 -22.45
N ALA A 68 -3.48 0.90 -22.92
CA ALA A 68 -2.51 0.37 -23.87
C ALA A 68 -3.16 0.35 -25.25
N ARG A 69 -2.52 0.96 -26.24
CA ARG A 69 -3.03 1.09 -27.60
C ARG A 69 -2.02 0.52 -28.59
N PHE A 70 -2.48 -0.41 -29.40
CA PHE A 70 -1.83 -0.80 -30.64
C PHE A 70 -2.41 0.08 -31.76
N PRO A 71 -1.61 0.92 -32.45
CA PRO A 71 -2.12 1.86 -33.45
C PRO A 71 -2.60 1.18 -34.74
N GLY A 72 -2.39 -0.13 -34.89
CA GLY A 72 -2.59 -0.84 -36.15
C GLY A 72 -1.33 -0.84 -37.01
N ASP A 73 -1.32 -1.70 -38.01
CA ASP A 73 -0.31 -1.75 -39.06
C ASP A 73 -0.91 -2.30 -40.37
N GLU A 74 -0.06 -2.62 -41.35
CA GLU A 74 -0.50 -3.13 -42.66
C GLU A 74 -1.27 -4.46 -42.59
N LEU A 75 -1.11 -5.24 -41.52
CA LEU A 75 -1.66 -6.59 -41.37
C LEU A 75 -2.78 -6.67 -40.32
N TYR A 76 -2.74 -5.80 -39.31
CA TYR A 76 -3.66 -5.84 -38.18
C TYR A 76 -4.27 -4.47 -37.89
N GLU A 77 -5.57 -4.46 -37.63
CA GLU A 77 -6.30 -3.26 -37.23
C GLU A 77 -5.86 -2.74 -35.85
N ALA A 78 -6.09 -1.45 -35.62
CA ALA A 78 -5.84 -0.83 -34.32
C ALA A 78 -6.70 -1.47 -33.22
N SER A 79 -6.13 -1.57 -32.02
CA SER A 79 -6.84 -2.08 -30.84
C SER A 79 -6.35 -1.39 -29.57
N GLU A 80 -7.19 -1.39 -28.54
CA GLU A 80 -6.84 -0.80 -27.25
C GLU A 80 -7.46 -1.56 -26.08
N ALA A 81 -6.82 -1.46 -24.92
CA ALA A 81 -7.28 -2.00 -23.66
C ALA A 81 -7.07 -0.98 -22.53
N THR A 82 -8.01 -0.93 -21.59
CA THR A 82 -7.97 0.00 -20.46
C THR A 82 -7.97 -0.71 -19.11
N ALA A 83 -7.28 -0.16 -18.13
CA ALA A 83 -7.26 -0.62 -16.76
C ALA A 83 -7.34 0.56 -15.78
N THR A 84 -7.78 0.32 -14.55
CA THR A 84 -7.84 1.36 -13.50
C THR A 84 -7.02 0.91 -12.29
N TYR A 85 -6.30 1.85 -11.68
CA TYR A 85 -5.56 1.66 -10.44
C TYR A 85 -5.98 2.73 -9.43
N GLU A 86 -6.19 2.32 -8.18
CA GLU A 86 -6.55 3.23 -7.08
C GLU A 86 -5.45 3.22 -6.03
N TYR A 87 -4.68 4.32 -5.97
CA TYR A 87 -3.70 4.53 -4.93
C TYR A 87 -4.37 5.17 -3.72
N ALA A 88 -4.66 4.35 -2.71
CA ALA A 88 -5.34 4.82 -1.50
C ALA A 88 -4.45 5.76 -0.66
N VAL A 89 -5.05 6.84 -0.14
CA VAL A 89 -4.46 7.60 0.96
C VAL A 89 -4.46 6.69 2.20
N PRO A 90 -3.32 6.49 2.90
CA PRO A 90 -3.33 5.71 4.12
C PRO A 90 -4.26 6.38 5.14
N ALA A 91 -5.35 5.69 5.49
CA ALA A 91 -6.26 6.17 6.53
C ALA A 91 -5.49 6.24 7.87
N ALA A 92 -5.60 7.37 8.57
CA ALA A 92 -5.08 7.48 9.91
C ALA A 92 -5.81 6.48 10.81
N LYS A 93 -5.08 5.62 11.51
CA LYS A 93 -5.69 4.69 12.47
C LYS A 93 -6.31 5.51 13.62
N PRO A 94 -7.57 5.26 14.01
CA PRO A 94 -8.14 5.90 15.19
C PRO A 94 -7.31 5.57 16.44
N ILE A 95 -7.27 6.50 17.40
CA ILE A 95 -6.48 6.39 18.63
C ILE A 95 -6.72 5.04 19.34
N TRP A 96 -7.97 4.56 19.33
CA TRP A 96 -8.39 3.29 19.95
C TRP A 96 -7.75 2.03 19.33
N GLN A 97 -7.16 2.12 18.14
CA GLN A 97 -6.42 1.04 17.48
C GLN A 97 -4.91 1.09 17.75
N GLN A 98 -4.42 2.10 18.48
CA GLN A 98 -3.00 2.22 18.80
C GLN A 98 -2.65 1.35 20.00
N PRO A 99 -1.49 0.66 20.00
CA PRO A 99 -1.14 -0.32 21.04
C PRO A 99 -1.05 0.31 22.45
N TRP A 100 -0.70 1.59 22.54
CA TRP A 100 -0.64 2.32 23.81
C TRP A 100 -2.02 2.73 24.35
N PHE A 101 -3.06 2.72 23.53
CA PHE A 101 -4.41 3.06 23.96
C PHE A 101 -4.94 2.07 25.02
N TRP A 102 -4.67 0.78 24.82
CA TRP A 102 -4.98 -0.27 25.81
C TRP A 102 -4.15 -0.14 27.08
N LEU A 103 -2.89 0.28 26.95
CA LEU A 103 -1.99 0.53 28.08
C LEU A 103 -2.50 1.73 28.90
N LEU A 104 -3.01 2.77 28.24
CA LEU A 104 -3.64 3.92 28.89
C LEU A 104 -4.93 3.54 29.62
N LEU A 105 -5.82 2.74 29.01
CA LEU A 105 -7.01 2.22 29.71
C LEU A 105 -6.65 1.34 30.90
N PHE A 106 -5.62 0.51 30.78
CA PHE A 106 -5.15 -0.36 31.86
C PHE A 106 -4.56 0.45 33.04
N ILE A 107 -3.74 1.47 32.76
CA ILE A 107 -3.23 2.38 33.79
C ILE A 107 -4.38 3.15 34.47
N LEU A 108 -5.33 3.68 33.69
CA LEU A 108 -6.49 4.38 34.24
C LEU A 108 -7.34 3.47 35.13
N PHE A 109 -7.54 2.22 34.74
CA PHE A 109 -8.23 1.21 35.54
C PHE A 109 -7.52 0.95 36.87
N ILE A 110 -6.18 0.79 36.85
CA ILE A 110 -5.40 0.62 38.09
C ILE A 110 -5.55 1.85 39.00
N LEU A 111 -5.47 3.07 38.47
CA LEU A 111 -5.58 4.28 39.28
C LEU A 111 -6.98 4.46 39.92
N LEU A 112 -8.04 4.05 39.23
CA LEU A 112 -9.42 4.14 39.74
C LEU A 112 -9.72 3.13 40.86
N PHE A 113 -9.12 1.93 40.82
CA PHE A 113 -9.46 0.83 41.73
C PHE A 113 -8.37 0.50 42.76
N ALA A 114 -7.10 0.83 42.51
CA ALA A 114 -6.00 0.57 43.46
C ALA A 114 -5.86 1.64 44.55
N GLY A 115 -6.56 2.78 44.44
CA GLY A 115 -6.49 3.87 45.42
C GLY A 115 -7.27 3.65 46.73
N GLY A 116 -7.95 2.51 46.92
CA GLY A 116 -8.86 2.27 48.05
C GLY A 116 -8.33 1.47 49.25
N GLY A 117 -7.03 1.15 49.32
CA GLY A 117 -6.47 0.25 50.35
C GLY A 117 -5.41 0.89 51.23
N GLY A 118 -5.76 1.87 52.06
CA GLY A 118 -4.87 2.46 53.07
C GLY A 118 -5.23 2.05 54.50
N GLY A 119 -4.23 1.55 55.25
CA GLY A 119 -4.22 1.43 56.72
C GLY A 119 -3.83 0.02 57.20
N GLY A 120 -2.85 -0.23 58.07
CA GLY A 120 -1.94 0.61 58.85
C GLY A 120 -1.20 -0.25 59.90
N ALA A 121 -0.15 0.33 60.49
CA ALA A 121 0.61 -0.11 61.67
C ALA A 121 1.45 -1.41 61.53
N GLY A 122 2.78 -1.43 61.74
CA GLY A 122 3.57 -0.67 62.71
C GLY A 122 3.96 -1.61 63.86
N GLY A 123 5.16 -2.21 63.80
CA GLY A 123 5.66 -3.07 64.88
C GLY A 123 6.99 -3.79 64.59
N THR A 124 8.11 -3.10 64.80
CA THR A 124 9.35 -3.68 65.34
C THR A 124 9.70 -2.84 66.57
N PRO A 125 10.21 -3.41 67.68
CA PRO A 125 11.46 -4.15 67.71
C PRO A 125 11.52 -5.37 68.65
N GLY A 126 12.48 -6.27 68.39
CA GLY A 126 12.75 -7.41 69.26
C GLY A 126 14.06 -8.11 68.92
N ALA A 127 15.14 -7.36 68.68
CA ALA A 127 16.48 -7.95 68.61
C ALA A 127 16.98 -8.25 70.04
N THR A 128 16.69 -9.46 70.52
CA THR A 128 17.25 -9.98 71.76
C THR A 128 18.71 -10.36 71.53
N THR A 129 19.62 -9.47 71.94
CA THR A 129 21.01 -9.81 72.24
C THR A 129 21.07 -10.55 73.57
N ARG A 130 21.60 -11.79 73.62
CA ARG A 130 22.27 -12.29 74.82
C ARG A 130 23.30 -13.40 74.54
N ARG A 131 24.56 -12.96 74.58
CA ARG A 131 25.83 -13.55 75.09
C ARG A 131 26.06 -15.08 75.08
N VAL A 132 27.19 -15.41 74.44
CA VAL A 132 28.21 -16.42 74.80
C VAL A 132 28.40 -16.65 76.30
N ALA A 133 28.51 -17.94 76.65
CA ALA A 133 29.57 -18.52 77.46
C ALA A 133 30.00 -19.83 76.78
#